data_AF-A0A852TAW6-F1
#
_entry.id   AF-A0A852TAW6-F1
#
_cell.length_a   1.000
_cell.length_b   1.000
_cell.length_c   1.000
_cell.angle_alpha   90.00
_cell.angle_beta   90.00
_cell.angle_gamma   90.00
#
_symmetry.space_group_name_H-M   'P 1'
#
loop_
_entity.id
_entity.type
_entity.pdbx_description
1 polymer ?
#
loop_
_entity_poly.entity_id
_entity_poly.type
_entity_poly.pdbx_seq_one_letter_code
_entity_poly.pdbx_strand_id
1 'polypeptide(L)' 'MYKDNEYFEHWIRHRKVLHDLLDFIDNEHIHYKPWSGAFSLGALAIHIAVSSDRFV' A
#
# COMPACT_ATOMS: atom_id res chain seq x y z
N MET A 1 -17.01 -21.15 -10.52
CA MET A 1 -16.62 -20.67 -9.18
C MET A 1 -15.10 -20.74 -9.09
N TYR A 2 -14.41 -19.70 -9.59
CA TYR A 2 -12.93 -19.63 -9.66
C TYR A 2 -12.40 -18.19 -9.56
N LYS A 3 -13.21 -17.18 -9.93
CA LYS A 3 -12.81 -15.76 -9.90
C LYS A 3 -12.60 -15.19 -8.49
N ASP A 4 -13.39 -15.61 -7.51
CA ASP A 4 -13.34 -15.04 -6.16
C ASP A 4 -12.00 -15.29 -5.46
N ASN A 5 -11.34 -16.42 -5.78
CA ASN A 5 -10.02 -16.75 -5.25
C ASN A 5 -8.93 -15.89 -5.90
N GLU A 6 -9.00 -15.63 -7.21
CA GLU A 6 -8.00 -14.83 -7.93
C GLU A 6 -7.97 -13.36 -7.46
N TYR A 7 -9.15 -12.75 -7.26
CA TYR A 7 -9.23 -11.39 -6.73
C TYR A 7 -8.67 -11.29 -5.30
N PHE A 8 -8.98 -12.27 -4.46
CA PHE A 8 -8.46 -12.35 -3.10
C PHE A 8 -6.93 -12.50 -3.07
N GLU A 9 -6.39 -13.41 -3.89
CA GLU A 9 -4.94 -13.63 -3.99
C GLU A 9 -4.20 -12.41 -4.53
N HIS A 10 -4.73 -11.75 -5.56
CA HIS A 10 -4.18 -10.50 -6.06
C HIS A 10 -4.18 -9.39 -5.01
N TRP A 11 -5.26 -9.27 -4.25
CA TRP A 11 -5.39 -8.28 -3.17
C TRP A 11 -4.42 -8.55 -2.02
N ILE A 12 -4.25 -9.82 -1.60
CA ILE A 12 -3.25 -10.22 -0.60
C ILE A 12 -1.83 -9.94 -1.11
N ARG A 13 -1.53 -10.27 -2.37
CA ARG A 13 -0.22 -9.99 -2.97
C ARG A 13 0.09 -8.50 -3.00
N HIS A 14 -0.88 -7.66 -3.37
CA HIS A 14 -0.70 -6.21 -3.40
C HIS A 14 -0.31 -5.66 -2.01
N ARG A 15 -0.94 -6.16 -0.94
CA ARG A 15 -0.56 -5.76 0.43
C ARG A 15 0.80 -6.28 0.88
N LYS A 16 1.16 -7.53 0.55
CA LYS A 16 2.47 -8.08 0.91
C LYS A 16 3.61 -7.24 0.31
N VAL A 17 3.49 -6.87 -0.96
CA VAL A 17 4.50 -6.02 -1.63
C VAL A 17 4.61 -4.64 -0.96
N LEU A 18 3.50 -4.05 -0.49
CA LEU A 18 3.56 -2.80 0.27
C LEU A 18 4.33 -2.97 1.58
N HIS A 19 4.10 -4.06 2.32
CA HIS A 19 4.85 -4.34 3.54
C HIS A 19 6.35 -4.54 3.26
N ASP A 20 6.70 -5.35 2.25
CA ASP A 20 8.09 -5.60 1.87
C ASP A 20 8.83 -4.29 1.51
N LEU A 21 8.13 -3.36 0.83
CA LEU A 21 8.69 -2.04 0.49
C LEU A 21 8.90 -1.18 1.73
N LEU A 22 7.94 -1.15 2.67
CA LEU A 22 8.06 -0.33 3.88
C LEU A 22 9.15 -0.85 4.82
N ASP A 23 9.29 -2.18 4.92
CA ASP A 23 10.36 -2.82 5.69
C ASP A 23 11.75 -2.53 5.09
N PHE A 24 11.84 -2.41 3.76
CA PHE A 24 13.09 -2.08 3.07
C PHE A 24 13.54 -0.62 3.25
N ILE A 25 12.59 0.32 3.32
CA ILE A 25 12.86 1.76 3.29
C ILE A 25 13.13 2.33 4.71
N ASP A 26 12.77 1.59 5.76
CA ASP A 26 12.85 1.99 7.18
C ASP A 26 12.00 3.24 7.52
N ASN A 27 11.72 3.45 8.80
CA ASN A 27 10.78 4.47 9.29
C ASN A 27 11.29 5.91 9.16
N GLU A 28 12.58 6.11 8.90
CA GLU A 28 13.21 7.44 8.79
C GLU A 28 12.60 8.31 7.68
N HIS A 29 12.02 7.68 6.66
CA HIS A 29 11.45 8.37 5.50
C HIS A 29 9.94 8.59 5.57
N ILE A 30 9.27 8.29 6.70
CA ILE A 30 7.81 8.38 6.82
C ILE A 30 7.24 9.79 6.48
N HIS A 31 8.04 10.84 6.70
CA HIS A 31 7.68 12.23 6.40
C HIS A 31 8.20 12.73 5.04
N TYR A 32 8.97 11.94 4.29
CA TYR A 32 9.50 12.33 2.98
C TYR A 32 8.38 12.67 2.00
N LYS A 33 8.56 13.78 1.27
CA LYS A 33 7.66 14.23 0.20
C LYS A 33 8.47 14.50 -1.06
N PRO A 34 8.14 13.86 -2.20
CA PRO A 34 8.92 14.01 -3.42
C PRO A 34 8.69 15.35 -4.15
N TRP A 35 7.56 16.01 -3.93
CA TRP A 35 7.28 17.37 -4.42
C TRP A 35 6.23 18.09 -3.56
N SER A 36 6.06 19.39 -3.77
CA SER A 36 5.05 20.20 -3.05
C SER A 36 3.64 19.71 -3.37
N GLY A 37 2.84 19.43 -2.33
CA GLY A 37 1.49 18.91 -2.46
C GLY A 37 1.39 17.38 -2.57
N ALA A 38 2.51 16.66 -2.67
CA ALA A 38 2.50 15.19 -2.58
C ALA A 38 2.10 14.71 -1.19
N PHE A 39 1.55 13.48 -1.12
CA PHE A 39 1.51 12.75 0.14
C PHE A 39 2.94 12.52 0.65
N SER A 40 3.09 12.53 1.98
CA SER A 40 4.30 11.93 2.54
C SER A 40 4.28 10.42 2.32
N LEU A 41 5.44 9.76 2.40
CA LEU A 41 5.52 8.30 2.29
C LEU A 41 4.55 7.60 3.25
N GLY A 42 4.49 8.03 4.52
CA GLY A 42 3.54 7.49 5.50
C GLY A 42 2.07 7.75 5.14
N ALA A 43 1.75 8.94 4.64
CA ALA A 43 0.39 9.25 4.21
C ALA A 43 -0.03 8.43 2.98
N LEU A 44 0.90 8.18 2.05
CA LEU A 44 0.68 7.30 0.91
C LEU A 44 0.49 5.84 1.35
N ALA A 45 1.31 5.35 2.28
CA ALA A 45 1.16 4.01 2.84
C ALA A 45 -0.22 3.81 3.48
N ILE A 46 -0.67 4.78 4.29
CA ILE A 46 -2.03 4.77 4.86
C ILE A 46 -3.06 4.80 3.72
N HIS A 47 -2.95 5.71 2.76
CA HIS A 47 -3.88 5.80 1.62
C HIS A 47 -4.06 4.45 0.91
N ILE A 48 -2.96 3.73 0.66
CA ILE A 48 -2.99 2.41 0.03
C ILE A 48 -3.63 1.37 0.96
N ALA A 49 -3.30 1.38 2.26
CA ALA A 49 -3.87 0.44 3.22
C ALA A 49 -5.39 0.57 3.36
N VAL A 50 -5.93 1.79 3.48
CA VAL A 50 -7.38 2.03 3.63
C VAL A 50 -8.15 1.99 2.31
N SER A 51 -7.51 2.12 1.14
CA SER A 51 -8.22 1.99 -0.13
C SER A 51 -8.69 0.55 -0.44
N SER A 52 -8.31 -0.41 0.40
CA SER A 52 -8.87 -1.77 0.42
C SER A 52 -10.40 -1.79 0.48
N ASP A 53 -11.02 -0.84 1.18
CA ASP A 53 -12.49 -0.72 1.33
C ASP A 53 -13.20 -0.37 0.00
N ARG A 54 -12.46 0.09 -1.02
CA ARG A 54 -13.03 0.46 -2.33
C ARG A 54 -12.97 -0.66 -3.38
N PHE A 55 -12.32 -1.78 -3.08
CA PHE A 55 -12.11 -2.88 -4.02
C PHE A 55 -12.76 -4.21 -3.59
N VAL A 56 -13.48 -4.22 -2.47
CA VAL A 56 -14.34 -5.32 -1.99
C VAL A 56 -15.80 -4.95 -2.04
#